data_AF-A0A2X2VCF5-F1
#
_entry.id   AF-A0A2X2VCF5-F1
#
_cell.length_a   1.000
_cell.length_b   1.000
_cell.length_c   1.000
_cell.angle_alpha   90.00
_cell.angle_beta   90.00
_cell.angle_gamma   90.00
#
_symmetry.space_group_name_H-M   'P 1'
#
loop_
_entity.id
_entity.type
_entity.pdbx_description
1 polymer ?
#
loop_
_entity_poly.entity_id
_entity_poly.type
_entity_poly.pdbx_seq_one_letter_code
_entity_poly.pdbx_strand_id
1 'polypeptide(L)'
;MNDGRIFALNADNGKLCESFANNGILNLQTNMPVTTPGMYEPTSPPVVTDKVIVIAGAVTDNFSTREPSGVIRGFDVNSGKLLWAIRSRCERPERDPVG
;
A
#
# COMPACT_ATOMS: atom_id res chain seq x y z
N MET A 1 -3.89 -4.37 -15.63
CA MET A 1 -4.15 -3.22 -14.74
C MET A 1 -4.40 -3.77 -13.36
N ASN A 2 -3.66 -3.32 -12.34
CA ASN A 2 -3.82 -3.81 -10.98
C ASN A 2 -4.78 -2.90 -10.19
N ASP A 3 -5.37 -3.43 -9.11
CA ASP A 3 -6.30 -2.70 -8.25
C ASP A 3 -5.67 -2.32 -6.90
N GLY A 4 -4.33 -2.30 -6.82
CA GLY A 4 -3.61 -1.86 -5.63
C GLY A 4 -3.77 -2.75 -4.40
N ARG A 5 -4.01 -4.05 -4.55
CA ARG A 5 -4.12 -5.00 -3.42
C ARG A 5 -2.87 -5.86 -3.21
N ILE A 6 -2.52 -6.09 -1.96
CA ILE A 6 -1.57 -7.13 -1.52
C ILE A 6 -2.36 -8.30 -0.93
N PHE A 7 -1.99 -9.52 -1.30
CA PHE A 7 -2.55 -10.75 -0.79
C PHE A 7 -1.50 -11.49 0.05
N ALA A 8 -1.85 -11.85 1.28
CA ALA A 8 -1.04 -12.73 2.12
C ALA A 8 -1.53 -14.17 1.95
N LEU A 9 -0.67 -15.05 1.47
CA LEU A 9 -0.97 -16.46 1.23
C LEU A 9 -0.10 -17.36 2.11
N ASN A 10 -0.69 -18.43 2.61
CA ASN A 10 0.03 -19.50 3.28
C ASN A 10 0.89 -20.25 2.25
N ALA A 11 2.19 -20.37 2.52
CA ALA A 11 3.15 -20.92 1.57
C ALA A 11 2.94 -22.41 1.27
N ASP A 12 2.36 -23.17 2.21
CA ASP A 12 2.17 -24.62 2.08
C ASP A 12 0.94 -24.97 1.24
N ASN A 13 -0.11 -24.15 1.30
CA ASN A 13 -1.42 -24.49 0.72
C ASN A 13 -2.07 -23.40 -0.15
N GLY A 14 -1.45 -22.23 -0.27
CA GLY A 14 -1.93 -21.11 -1.09
C GLY A 14 -3.21 -20.43 -0.60
N LYS A 15 -3.73 -20.78 0.58
CA LYS A 15 -4.92 -20.14 1.17
C LYS A 15 -4.57 -18.76 1.71
N LEU A 16 -5.56 -17.86 1.78
CA LEU A 16 -5.39 -16.56 2.40
C LEU A 16 -5.03 -16.70 3.89
N CYS A 17 -4.06 -15.91 4.33
CA CYS A 17 -3.76 -15.73 5.74
C CYS A 17 -4.80 -14.79 6.36
N GLU A 18 -5.91 -15.34 6.85
CA GLU A 18 -7.07 -14.55 7.34
C GLU A 18 -6.72 -13.57 8.48
N SER A 19 -5.64 -13.82 9.22
CA SER A 19 -5.14 -12.92 10.28
C SER A 19 -4.46 -11.64 9.78
N PHE A 20 -4.17 -11.54 8.48
CA PHE A 20 -3.49 -10.39 7.88
C PHE A 20 -4.49 -9.39 7.29
N ALA A 21 -4.34 -8.12 7.65
CA ALA A 21 -5.16 -7.01 7.15
C ALA A 21 -6.67 -7.32 7.19
N ASN A 22 -7.37 -7.25 6.05
CA ASN A 22 -8.77 -7.63 5.93
C ASN A 22 -8.86 -9.02 5.28
N ASN A 23 -8.93 -10.08 6.10
CA ASN A 23 -9.05 -11.47 5.68
C ASN A 23 -8.00 -11.89 4.62
N GLY A 24 -6.75 -11.52 4.84
CA GLY A 24 -5.62 -11.81 3.96
C GLY A 24 -5.39 -10.80 2.84
N ILE A 25 -6.18 -9.73 2.79
CA ILE A 25 -6.14 -8.73 1.72
C ILE A 25 -5.88 -7.33 2.30
N LEU A 26 -4.80 -6.70 1.85
CA LEU A 26 -4.48 -5.31 2.14
C LEU A 26 -4.75 -4.45 0.91
N ASN A 27 -5.67 -3.48 1.05
CA ASN A 27 -5.93 -2.48 0.01
C ASN A 27 -5.01 -1.26 0.22
N LEU A 28 -4.08 -1.03 -0.71
CA LEU A 28 -3.13 0.08 -0.66
C LEU A 28 -3.76 1.43 -1.01
N GLN A 29 -4.98 1.42 -1.56
CA GLN A 29 -5.74 2.61 -1.89
C GLN A 29 -6.64 3.07 -0.73
N THR A 30 -6.64 2.34 0.39
CA THR A 30 -7.33 2.74 1.62
C THR A 30 -6.91 4.16 2.02
N ASN A 31 -7.90 5.02 2.27
CA ASN A 31 -7.72 6.44 2.65
C ASN A 31 -7.03 7.31 1.58
N MET A 32 -6.98 6.87 0.33
CA MET A 32 -6.54 7.71 -0.79
C MET A 32 -7.73 8.45 -1.40
N PRO A 33 -7.58 9.75 -1.76
CA PRO A 33 -8.65 10.51 -2.40
C PRO A 33 -8.96 10.04 -3.82
N VAL A 34 -8.09 9.23 -4.42
CA VAL A 34 -8.22 8.66 -5.76
C VAL A 34 -7.93 7.15 -5.67
N THR A 35 -8.95 6.34 -5.92
CA THR A 35 -8.90 4.86 -5.86
C THR A 35 -9.24 4.22 -7.20
N THR A 36 -9.31 5.01 -8.27
CA THR A 36 -9.59 4.49 -9.62
C THR A 36 -8.54 3.44 -10.00
N PRO A 37 -8.95 2.22 -10.40
CA PRO A 37 -8.03 1.21 -10.89
C PRO A 37 -7.13 1.77 -11.99
N GLY A 38 -5.82 1.50 -11.93
CA GLY A 38 -4.85 2.03 -12.89
C GLY A 38 -4.23 3.39 -12.56
N MET A 39 -4.71 4.09 -11.52
CA MET A 39 -4.12 5.38 -11.11
C MET A 39 -3.02 5.25 -10.04
N TYR A 40 -3.12 4.23 -9.18
CA TYR A 40 -2.09 3.85 -8.23
C TYR A 40 -1.75 2.39 -8.47
N GLU A 41 -0.64 2.14 -9.15
CA GLU A 41 -0.22 0.81 -9.56
C GLU A 41 1.15 0.48 -8.97
N PRO A 42 1.24 -0.43 -7.99
CA PRO A 42 2.52 -1.03 -7.65
C PRO A 42 3.04 -1.81 -8.87
N THR A 43 3.98 -1.21 -9.60
CA THR A 43 4.59 -1.80 -10.81
C THR A 43 5.73 -2.75 -10.47
N SER A 44 6.23 -2.69 -9.23
CA SER A 44 7.29 -3.55 -8.71
C SER A 44 6.77 -4.40 -7.54
N PRO A 45 7.31 -5.61 -7.34
CA PRO A 45 7.04 -6.39 -6.14
C PRO A 45 7.38 -5.61 -4.87
N PRO A 46 6.66 -5.83 -3.75
CA PRO A 46 7.05 -5.30 -2.46
C PRO A 46 8.41 -5.84 -2.02
N VAL A 47 9.16 -5.03 -1.26
CA VAL A 47 10.31 -5.53 -0.49
C VAL A 47 9.80 -5.99 0.87
N VAL A 48 10.05 -7.25 1.23
CA VAL A 48 9.61 -7.85 2.49
C VAL A 48 10.82 -8.15 3.37
N THR A 49 10.79 -7.67 4.60
CA THR A 49 11.79 -7.94 5.65
C THR A 49 11.20 -8.86 6.73
N ASP A 50 11.95 -9.13 7.79
CA ASP A 50 11.49 -9.88 8.96
C ASP A 50 10.31 -9.21 9.70
N LYS A 51 10.11 -7.89 9.50
CA LYS A 51 9.12 -7.10 10.24
C LYS A 51 8.24 -6.23 9.37
N VAL A 52 8.74 -5.76 8.24
CA VAL A 52 8.11 -4.70 7.44
C VAL A 52 8.00 -5.10 5.97
N ILE A 53 6.82 -4.89 5.42
CA ILE A 53 6.53 -4.86 3.98
C ILE A 53 6.66 -3.42 3.53
N VAL A 54 7.60 -3.15 2.63
CA VAL A 54 7.81 -1.83 2.02
C VAL A 54 7.28 -1.84 0.60
N ILE A 55 6.37 -0.91 0.30
CA ILE A 55 5.80 -0.78 -1.04
C ILE A 55 5.69 0.67 -1.48
N ALA A 56 6.00 0.88 -2.75
CA ALA A 56 5.74 2.11 -3.48
C ALA A 56 4.77 1.79 -4.63
N GLY A 57 3.90 2.73 -4.96
CA GLY A 57 3.08 2.67 -6.18
C GLY A 57 3.65 3.60 -7.23
N ALA A 58 3.69 3.15 -8.49
CA ALA A 58 3.72 4.08 -9.60
C ALA A 58 2.40 4.84 -9.59
N VAL A 59 2.52 6.15 -9.69
CA VAL A 59 1.39 7.04 -9.88
C VAL A 59 1.43 7.42 -11.34
N THR A 60 0.30 7.27 -12.03
CA THR A 60 0.16 7.81 -13.38
C THR A 60 0.16 9.33 -13.27
N ASP A 61 1.33 9.93 -13.48
CA ASP A 61 1.48 11.37 -13.59
C ASP A 61 1.17 11.84 -15.02
N ASN A 62 0.71 13.08 -15.17
CA ASN A 62 0.35 13.74 -16.44
C ASN A 62 -1.07 13.51 -16.98
N PHE A 63 -1.99 12.91 -16.20
CA PHE A 63 -3.41 12.72 -16.60
C PHE A 63 -4.39 13.66 -15.86
N SER A 64 -3.98 14.24 -14.72
CA SER A 64 -4.84 15.09 -13.89
C SER A 64 -4.02 15.99 -12.98
N THR A 65 -4.59 17.10 -12.50
CA THR A 65 -4.01 17.88 -11.38
C THR A 65 -4.30 17.26 -10.00
N ARG A 66 -5.01 16.12 -9.96
CA ARG A 66 -5.36 15.38 -8.74
C ARG A 66 -4.79 13.97 -8.79
N GLU A 67 -3.47 13.90 -8.69
CA GLU A 67 -2.73 12.63 -8.74
C GLU A 67 -2.61 12.02 -7.33
N PRO A 68 -2.70 10.68 -7.20
CA PRO A 68 -2.38 10.01 -5.94
C PRO A 68 -0.95 10.34 -5.50
N SER A 69 -0.73 10.52 -4.21
CA SER A 69 0.63 10.82 -3.73
C SER A 69 1.51 9.57 -3.87
N GLY A 70 2.71 9.72 -4.43
CA GLY A 70 3.73 8.65 -4.59
C GLY A 70 4.40 8.22 -3.27
N VAL A 71 3.63 8.17 -2.19
CA VAL A 71 4.09 7.87 -0.83
C VAL A 71 4.60 6.44 -0.77
N ILE A 72 5.79 6.26 -0.20
CA ILE A 72 6.32 4.95 0.15
C ILE A 72 5.76 4.58 1.52
N ARG A 73 5.16 3.40 1.63
CA ARG A 73 4.50 2.95 2.87
C ARG A 73 5.17 1.69 3.41
N GLY A 74 5.25 1.63 4.73
CA GLY A 74 5.69 0.45 5.48
C GLY A 74 4.54 -0.16 6.26
N PHE A 75 4.33 -1.46 6.11
CA PHE A 75 3.31 -2.22 6.83
C PHE A 75 3.94 -3.31 7.69
N ASP A 76 3.36 -3.57 8.85
CA ASP A 76 3.74 -4.71 9.69
C ASP A 76 3.49 -6.03 8.93
N VAL A 77 4.51 -6.89 8.88
CA VAL A 77 4.47 -8.11 8.05
C VAL A 77 3.44 -9.14 8.53
N ASN A 78 3.11 -9.14 9.83
CA ASN A 78 2.20 -10.14 10.41
C ASN A 78 0.74 -9.67 10.35
N SER A 79 0.50 -8.40 10.62
CA SER A 79 -0.85 -7.84 10.77
C SER A 79 -1.32 -7.01 9.57
N GLY A 80 -0.40 -6.54 8.71
CA GLY A 80 -0.72 -5.64 7.61
C GLY A 80 -1.05 -4.21 8.05
N LYS A 81 -0.81 -3.85 9.32
CA LYS A 81 -1.05 -2.50 9.84
C LYS A 81 -0.03 -1.51 9.28
N LEU A 82 -0.50 -0.32 8.89
CA LEU A 82 0.37 0.77 8.47
C LEU A 82 1.26 1.21 9.64
N LEU A 83 2.57 1.16 9.46
CA LEU A 83 3.56 1.61 10.44
C LEU A 83 4.02 3.03 10.17
N TRP A 84 4.28 3.35 8.89
CA TRP A 84 4.77 4.65 8.46
C TRP A 84 4.48 4.89 6.99
N ALA A 85 4.50 6.17 6.63
CA ALA A 85 4.28 6.66 5.28
C ALA A 85 5.26 7.83 5.05
N ILE A 86 6.09 7.75 4.00
CA ILE A 86 7.14 8.74 3.71
C ILE A 86 6.90 9.35 2.33
N ARG A 87 6.98 10.68 2.27
CA ARG A 87 6.93 11.49 1.05
C ARG A 87 8.24 12.25 0.89
N SER A 88 8.66 12.49 -0.35
CA SER A 88 9.92 13.19 -0.68
C SER A 88 9.90 14.67 -0.30
N ARG A 89 8.71 15.25 -0.06
CA ARG A 89 8.57 16.63 0.38
C ARG A 89 8.88 16.72 1.87
N CYS A 90 9.90 17.51 2.22
CA CYS A 90 10.34 17.79 3.59
C CYS A 90 9.36 18.74 4.32
N GLU A 91 8.07 18.41 4.33
CA GLU A 91 7.05 19.05 5.16
C GLU A 91 6.73 18.14 6.34
N ARG A 92 6.68 18.72 7.55
CA ARG A 92 6.40 18.08 8.84
C ARG A 92 5.45 16.88 8.68
N PRO A 93 5.74 15.70 9.26
CA PRO A 93 4.88 14.53 9.11
C PRO A 93 3.48 14.91 9.59
N GLU A 94 2.58 15.05 8.63
CA GLU A 94 1.16 15.23 8.91
C GLU A 94 0.68 13.84 9.29
N ARG A 95 0.05 13.72 10.46
CA ARG A 95 -0.68 12.50 10.77
C ARG A 95 -1.77 12.41 9.72
N ASP A 96 -1.64 11.49 8.77
CA ASP A 96 -2.77 11.11 7.91
C ASP A 96 -3.95 10.86 8.84
N PRO A 97 -5.10 11.54 8.66
CA PRO A 97 -6.23 11.36 9.53
C PRO A 97 -6.75 9.94 9.27
N VAL A 98 -6.39 9.04 10.17
CA VAL A 98 -7.04 7.75 10.31
C VAL A 98 -8.47 8.06 10.76
N GLY A 99 -9.38 8.02 9.80
CA GLY A 99 -10.83 8.00 9.98
C GLY A 99 -11.42 6.92 9.11
#